data_AF-A0AAV0EVP3-F1
#
_entry.id   AF-A0AAV0EVP3-F1
#
_cell.length_a   1.000
_cell.length_b   1.000
_cell.length_c   1.000
_cell.angle_alpha   90.00
_cell.angle_beta   90.00
_cell.angle_gamma   90.00
#
_symmetry.space_group_name_H-M   'P 1'
#
loop_
_entity.id
_entity.type
_entity.pdbx_description
1 polymer ?
#
loop_
_entity_poly.entity_id
_entity_poly.type
_entity_poly.pdbx_seq_one_letter_code
_entity_poly.pdbx_strand_id
1 'polypeptide(L)'
;MQPSSEDLITQMQAQMIQVQVQMTQMKSQMTQEQAQMQAQFDLMQNQILMLGAETKAARARAYNATRLDNIRPVVKIMSGHPAPNPPQHFNFDQTEYVVGANPPIGLVPDNFNDICHLEHDQLDCIHWFYNEPSLVKGSYTLLHRHGQIAAYLMA
;
A
#
# COMPACT_ATOMS: atom_id res chain seq x y z
N MET A 1 -3.67 -74.36 -24.23
CA MET A 1 -5.04 -74.01 -23.77
C MET A 1 -5.27 -72.55 -24.15
N GLN A 2 -6.24 -72.28 -25.02
CA GLN A 2 -6.62 -70.89 -25.32
C GLN A 2 -7.51 -70.37 -24.19
N PRO A 3 -7.30 -69.13 -23.71
CA PRO A 3 -8.16 -68.52 -22.70
C PRO A 3 -9.60 -68.45 -23.19
N SER A 4 -10.56 -68.62 -22.27
CA SER A 4 -11.97 -68.52 -22.63
C SER A 4 -12.33 -67.05 -22.96
N SER A 5 -13.39 -66.85 -23.73
CA SER A 5 -13.90 -65.50 -24.03
C SER A 5 -14.28 -64.70 -22.78
N GLU A 6 -14.69 -65.38 -21.70
CA GLU A 6 -15.00 -64.75 -20.42
C GLU A 6 -13.73 -64.26 -19.70
N ASP A 7 -12.62 -65.02 -19.78
CA ASP A 7 -11.32 -64.61 -19.25
C ASP A 7 -10.81 -63.34 -19.95
N LEU A 8 -11.01 -63.27 -21.27
CA LEU A 8 -10.62 -62.12 -22.08
C LEU A 8 -11.42 -60.84 -21.72
N ILE A 9 -12.73 -60.97 -21.53
CA ILE A 9 -13.60 -59.85 -21.12
C ILE A 9 -13.22 -59.36 -19.71
N THR A 10 -12.98 -60.29 -18.79
CA THR A 10 -12.56 -59.98 -17.41
C THR A 10 -11.20 -59.27 -17.40
N GLN A 11 -10.25 -59.74 -18.22
CA GLN A 11 -8.94 -59.11 -18.36
C GLN A 11 -9.04 -57.69 -18.94
N MET A 12 -9.91 -57.47 -19.93
CA MET A 12 -10.18 -56.15 -20.49
C MET A 12 -10.82 -55.20 -19.48
N GLN A 13 -11.79 -55.67 -18.70
CA GLN A 13 -12.42 -54.88 -17.63
C GLN A 13 -11.40 -54.49 -16.55
N ALA A 14 -10.54 -55.42 -16.15
CA ALA A 14 -9.46 -55.14 -15.20
C ALA A 14 -8.48 -54.09 -15.73
N GLN A 15 -8.11 -54.14 -17.01
CA GLN A 15 -7.26 -53.13 -17.64
C GLN A 15 -7.93 -51.75 -17.69
N MET A 16 -9.21 -51.67 -18.04
CA MET A 16 -9.94 -50.39 -18.05
C MET A 16 -10.00 -49.77 -16.65
N ILE A 17 -10.25 -50.57 -15.61
CA ILE A 17 -10.25 -50.09 -14.22
C ILE A 17 -8.87 -49.55 -13.84
N GLN A 18 -7.79 -50.28 -14.19
CA GLN A 18 -6.42 -49.81 -13.93
C GLN A 18 -6.12 -48.48 -14.61
N VAL A 19 -6.53 -48.30 -15.88
CA VAL A 19 -6.34 -47.05 -16.61
C VAL A 19 -7.15 -45.91 -15.99
N GLN A 20 -8.39 -46.15 -15.57
CA GLN A 20 -9.21 -45.14 -14.88
C GLN A 20 -8.60 -44.72 -13.55
N VAL A 21 -8.05 -45.67 -12.78
CA VAL A 21 -7.35 -45.39 -11.52
C VAL A 21 -6.09 -44.55 -11.79
N GLN A 22 -5.28 -44.91 -12.79
CA GLN A 22 -4.11 -44.14 -13.19
C GLN A 22 -4.47 -42.72 -13.63
N MET A 23 -5.51 -42.54 -14.45
CA MET A 23 -5.96 -41.21 -14.86
C MET A 23 -6.46 -40.38 -13.68
N THR A 24 -7.16 -40.99 -12.73
CA THR A 24 -7.65 -40.30 -11.54
C THR A 24 -6.51 -39.86 -10.64
N GLN A 25 -5.50 -40.72 -10.45
CA GLN A 25 -4.29 -40.40 -9.69
C GLN A 25 -3.51 -39.27 -10.35
N MET A 26 -3.31 -39.34 -11.67
CA MET A 26 -2.61 -38.32 -12.44
C MET A 26 -3.32 -36.97 -12.36
N LYS A 27 -4.65 -36.96 -12.49
CA LYS A 27 -5.45 -35.73 -12.34
C LYS A 27 -5.33 -35.12 -10.95
N SER A 28 -5.32 -35.95 -9.91
CA SER A 28 -5.14 -35.51 -8.53
C SER A 28 -3.76 -34.86 -8.33
N GLN A 29 -2.70 -35.52 -8.79
CA GLN A 29 -1.32 -35.01 -8.73
C GLN A 29 -1.18 -33.68 -9.47
N MET A 30 -1.71 -33.60 -10.70
CA MET A 30 -1.63 -32.39 -11.50
C MET A 30 -2.39 -31.22 -10.86
N THR A 31 -3.54 -31.49 -10.22
CA THR A 31 -4.30 -30.47 -9.47
C THR A 31 -3.51 -29.98 -8.25
N GLN A 32 -2.84 -30.90 -7.54
CA GLN A 32 -2.01 -30.57 -6.39
C GLN A 32 -0.79 -29.73 -6.80
N GLU A 33 -0.11 -30.11 -7.87
CA GLU A 33 1.02 -29.35 -8.42
C GLU A 33 0.60 -27.96 -8.88
N GLN A 34 -0.55 -27.84 -9.54
CA GLN A 34 -1.10 -26.54 -9.95
C GLN A 34 -1.39 -25.64 -8.74
N ALA A 35 -1.96 -26.19 -7.67
CA ALA A 35 -2.21 -25.44 -6.44
C ALA A 35 -0.92 -24.98 -5.76
N GLN A 36 0.11 -25.84 -5.72
CA GLN A 36 1.42 -25.49 -5.19
C GLN A 36 2.11 -24.39 -6.00
N MET A 37 2.04 -24.49 -7.33
CA MET A 37 2.62 -23.49 -8.23
C MET A 37 1.93 -22.14 -8.08
N GLN A 38 0.60 -22.11 -7.97
CA GLN A 38 -0.15 -20.88 -7.74
C GLN A 38 0.25 -20.23 -6.41
N ALA A 39 0.36 -21.01 -5.33
CA ALA A 39 0.78 -20.49 -4.03
C ALA A 39 2.20 -19.91 -4.04
N GLN A 40 3.13 -20.53 -4.78
CA GLN A 40 4.48 -19.98 -4.97
C GLN A 40 4.47 -18.68 -5.76
N PHE A 41 3.65 -18.59 -6.80
CA PHE A 41 3.50 -17.37 -7.60
C PHE A 41 2.97 -16.21 -6.75
N ASP A 42 1.93 -16.46 -5.95
CA ASP A 42 1.34 -15.46 -5.06
C ASP A 42 2.36 -14.98 -4.00
N LEU A 43 3.18 -15.90 -3.46
CA LEU A 43 4.25 -15.57 -2.54
C LEU A 43 5.31 -14.67 -3.19
N MET A 44 5.77 -15.02 -4.39
CA MET A 44 6.72 -14.20 -5.15
C MET A 44 6.16 -12.81 -5.47
N GLN A 45 4.89 -12.74 -5.87
CA GLN A 45 4.24 -11.46 -6.17
C GLN A 45 4.22 -10.55 -4.94
N ASN A 46 3.90 -11.10 -3.77
CA ASN A 46 3.95 -10.37 -2.50
C ASN A 46 5.37 -9.91 -2.14
N GLN A 47 6.38 -10.74 -2.34
CA GLN A 47 7.78 -10.37 -2.11
C GLN A 47 8.24 -9.22 -3.02
N ILE A 48 7.85 -9.23 -4.30
CA ILE A 48 8.15 -8.15 -5.25
C ILE A 48 7.50 -6.84 -4.79
N LEU A 49 6.24 -6.88 -4.35
CA LEU A 49 5.56 -5.70 -3.83
C LEU A 49 6.25 -5.13 -2.60
N MET A 50 6.68 -5.99 -1.66
CA MET A 50 7.43 -5.59 -0.48
C MET A 50 8.78 -4.95 -0.83
N LEU A 51 9.57 -5.57 -1.71
CA LEU A 51 10.85 -5.01 -2.17
C LEU A 51 10.67 -3.66 -2.88
N GLY A 52 9.59 -3.51 -3.66
CA GLY A 52 9.23 -2.25 -4.29
C GLY A 52 8.95 -1.15 -3.27
N ALA A 53 8.24 -1.48 -2.19
CA ALA A 53 7.97 -0.56 -1.08
C ALA A 53 9.24 -0.17 -0.32
N GLU A 54 10.10 -1.15 0.02
CA GLU A 54 11.38 -0.90 0.70
C GLU A 54 12.30 -0.02 -0.13
N THR A 55 12.39 -0.26 -1.44
CA THR A 55 13.22 0.53 -2.35
C THR A 55 12.73 1.97 -2.44
N LYS A 56 11.41 2.19 -2.48
CA LYS A 56 10.82 3.54 -2.47
C LYS A 56 11.09 4.24 -1.13
N ALA A 57 10.95 3.54 -0.01
CA ALA A 57 11.25 4.07 1.31
C ALA A 57 12.73 4.44 1.46
N ALA A 58 13.65 3.61 0.97
CA ALA A 58 15.08 3.90 0.98
C ALA A 58 15.44 5.14 0.15
N ARG A 59 14.84 5.30 -1.04
CA ARG A 59 15.01 6.50 -1.87
C ARG A 59 14.47 7.75 -1.18
N ALA A 60 13.30 7.67 -0.55
CA ALA A 60 12.74 8.79 0.20
C ALA A 60 13.65 9.20 1.36
N ARG A 61 14.19 8.23 2.13
CA ARG A 61 15.17 8.50 3.21
C ARG A 61 16.44 9.15 2.68
N ALA A 62 17.00 8.64 1.58
CA ALA A 62 18.21 9.19 0.97
C ALA A 62 18.00 10.61 0.45
N TYR A 63 16.86 10.86 -0.22
CA TYR A 63 16.48 12.19 -0.68
C TYR A 63 16.30 13.16 0.51
N ASN A 64 15.56 12.74 1.54
CA ASN A 64 15.34 13.56 2.72
C ASN A 64 16.65 13.86 3.46
N ALA A 65 17.55 12.88 3.61
CA ALA A 65 18.85 13.06 4.27
C ALA A 65 19.74 14.16 3.64
N THR A 66 19.49 14.52 2.37
CA THR A 66 20.25 15.58 1.67
C THR A 66 19.63 16.98 1.74
N ARG A 67 18.43 17.13 2.33
CA ARG A 67 17.65 18.39 2.30
C ARG A 67 17.19 18.92 3.67
N LEU A 68 17.58 18.30 4.77
CA LEU A 68 17.06 18.62 6.11
C LEU A 68 17.46 19.97 6.69
N ASP A 69 18.39 20.71 6.09
CA ASP A 69 18.84 21.98 6.68
C ASP A 69 17.91 23.17 6.38
N ASN A 70 16.93 23.04 5.47
CA ASN A 70 15.98 24.13 5.15
C ASN A 70 14.66 23.60 4.55
N ILE A 71 13.71 23.18 5.38
CA ILE A 71 12.33 23.02 4.91
C ILE A 71 11.77 24.41 4.63
N ARG A 72 11.38 24.66 3.37
CA ARG A 72 10.61 25.86 3.04
C ARG A 72 9.13 25.49 3.04
N PRO A 73 8.28 26.22 3.79
CA PRO A 73 6.85 25.97 3.76
C PRO A 73 6.31 26.15 2.33
N VAL A 74 5.49 25.21 1.88
CA VAL A 74 4.79 25.28 0.59
C VAL A 74 3.64 26.30 0.71
N VAL A 75 3.38 27.08 -0.33
CA VAL A 75 2.21 27.98 -0.33
C VAL A 75 0.92 27.20 -0.57
N LYS A 76 -0.23 27.73 -0.15
CA LYS A 76 -1.53 27.12 -0.43
C LYS A 76 -1.78 27.02 -1.94
N ILE A 77 -2.04 25.83 -2.45
CA ILE A 77 -2.25 25.59 -3.89
C ILE A 77 -3.70 25.34 -4.29
N MET A 78 -4.58 25.01 -3.33
CA MET A 78 -5.99 24.72 -3.56
C MET A 78 -6.88 25.73 -2.85
N SER A 79 -7.90 26.23 -3.55
CA SER A 79 -8.91 27.13 -3.00
C SER A 79 -9.85 26.40 -2.02
N GLY A 80 -10.42 27.16 -1.09
CA GLY A 80 -11.40 26.67 -0.13
C GLY A 80 -10.80 25.80 0.99
N HIS A 81 -11.70 25.20 1.77
CA HIS A 81 -11.37 24.39 2.94
C HIS A 81 -12.20 23.10 2.95
N PRO A 82 -11.68 21.99 3.51
CA PRO A 82 -12.42 20.75 3.65
C PRO A 82 -13.68 20.88 4.52
N ALA A 83 -13.63 21.79 5.50
CA ALA A 83 -14.70 22.06 6.43
C ALA A 83 -14.87 23.57 6.64
N PRO A 84 -16.10 24.07 6.90
CA PRO A 84 -16.36 25.50 7.04
C PRO A 84 -15.75 26.12 8.30
N ASN A 85 -15.52 25.32 9.35
CA ASN A 85 -14.90 25.76 10.59
C ASN A 85 -13.49 25.15 10.70
N PRO A 86 -12.48 25.95 11.08
CA PRO A 86 -11.14 25.42 11.34
C PRO A 86 -11.10 24.52 12.58
N PRO A 87 -10.18 23.54 12.62
CA PRO A 87 -9.89 22.79 13.84
C PRO A 87 -9.45 23.72 14.98
N GLN A 88 -9.90 23.44 16.21
CA GLN A 88 -9.62 24.29 17.37
C GLN A 88 -8.18 24.16 17.91
N HIS A 89 -7.41 23.19 17.42
CA HIS A 89 -6.06 22.89 17.89
C HIS A 89 -4.99 23.84 17.36
N PHE A 90 -5.36 24.73 16.44
CA PHE A 90 -4.50 25.78 15.91
C PHE A 90 -5.27 27.10 15.81
N ASN A 91 -4.62 28.20 16.14
CA ASN A 91 -5.21 29.53 16.01
C ASN A 91 -4.97 30.06 14.60
N PHE A 92 -5.93 29.83 13.71
CA PHE A 92 -5.91 30.43 12.38
C PHE A 92 -6.21 31.92 12.50
N ASP A 93 -5.29 32.76 12.03
CA ASP A 93 -5.41 34.22 12.03
C ASP A 93 -6.43 34.73 11.01
N GLN A 94 -6.87 33.87 10.09
CA GLN A 94 -7.81 34.19 9.02
C GLN A 94 -8.86 33.09 8.91
N THR A 95 -10.08 33.49 8.59
CA THR A 95 -11.20 32.56 8.32
C THR A 95 -11.11 31.95 6.93
N GLU A 96 -10.34 32.56 6.03
CA GLU A 96 -10.12 32.09 4.66
C GLU A 96 -8.69 32.38 4.24
N TYR A 97 -8.06 31.43 3.53
CA TYR A 97 -6.75 31.61 2.93
C TYR A 97 -6.85 31.44 1.41
N VAL A 98 -6.33 32.42 0.67
CA VAL A 98 -6.31 32.38 -0.80
C VAL A 98 -5.21 31.46 -1.32
N VAL A 99 -5.31 31.02 -2.59
CA VAL A 99 -4.21 30.35 -3.28
C VAL A 99 -2.99 31.28 -3.33
N GLY A 100 -1.82 30.76 -2.98
CA GLY A 100 -0.57 31.51 -2.83
C GLY A 100 -0.32 32.02 -1.40
N ALA A 101 -1.29 31.87 -0.47
CA ALA A 101 -1.08 32.23 0.93
C ALA A 101 0.00 31.35 1.58
N ASN A 102 0.85 31.97 2.41
CA ASN A 102 1.77 31.22 3.26
C ASN A 102 1.01 30.57 4.43
N PRO A 103 1.44 29.39 4.89
CA PRO A 103 0.90 28.83 6.12
C PRO A 103 1.19 29.76 7.31
N PRO A 104 0.25 29.87 8.27
CA PRO A 104 0.51 30.50 9.55
C PRO A 104 1.76 29.94 10.25
N ILE A 105 2.45 30.81 10.99
CA ILE A 105 3.67 30.42 11.73
C ILE A 105 3.34 29.31 12.73
N GLY A 106 4.15 28.25 12.74
CA GLY A 106 3.96 27.10 13.62
C GLY A 106 2.90 26.10 13.16
N LEU A 107 2.22 26.34 12.02
CA LEU A 107 1.31 25.35 11.43
C LEU A 107 2.08 24.20 10.79
N VAL A 108 3.15 24.54 10.05
CA VAL A 108 4.02 23.57 9.37
C VAL A 108 5.30 23.41 10.19
N PRO A 109 5.76 22.17 10.45
CA PRO A 109 7.02 21.93 11.12
C PRO A 109 8.24 22.50 10.37
N ASP A 110 9.20 23.04 11.12
CA ASP A 110 10.40 23.68 10.55
C ASP A 110 11.48 22.67 10.14
N ASN A 111 11.45 21.46 10.70
CA ASN A 111 12.40 20.40 10.42
C ASN A 111 11.72 19.02 10.39
N PHE A 112 12.45 18.01 9.92
CA PHE A 112 11.91 16.66 9.74
C PHE A 112 11.68 15.91 11.04
N ASN A 113 12.43 16.22 12.11
CA ASN A 113 12.15 15.62 13.42
C ASN A 113 10.75 16.03 13.87
N ASP A 114 10.40 17.30 13.73
CA ASP A 114 9.09 17.81 14.11
C ASP A 114 7.96 17.19 13.27
N ILE A 115 8.21 16.87 11.98
CA ILE A 115 7.25 16.13 11.13
C ILE A 115 6.99 14.72 11.67
N CYS A 116 8.03 14.04 12.17
CA CYS A 116 7.90 12.69 12.73
C CYS A 116 7.13 12.65 14.06
N HIS A 117 6.92 13.81 14.68
CA HIS A 117 6.22 13.98 15.95
C HIS A 117 4.89 14.72 15.80
N LEU A 118 4.43 14.94 14.56
CA LEU A 118 3.12 15.55 14.32
C LEU A 118 2.00 14.71 14.91
N GLU A 119 1.22 15.33 15.78
CA GLU A 119 0.01 14.73 16.33
C GLU A 119 -1.12 14.74 15.29
N HIS A 120 -2.12 13.87 15.47
CA HIS A 120 -3.27 13.79 14.58
C HIS A 120 -4.01 15.12 14.41
N ASP A 121 -4.11 15.90 15.49
CA ASP A 121 -4.82 17.17 15.46
C ASP A 121 -4.04 18.25 14.70
N GLN A 122 -2.70 18.19 14.70
CA GLN A 122 -1.87 19.07 13.88
C GLN A 122 -2.00 18.74 12.39
N LEU A 123 -2.08 17.44 12.05
CA LEU A 123 -2.34 17.01 10.68
C LEU A 123 -3.71 17.49 10.18
N ASP A 124 -4.73 17.46 11.02
CA ASP A 124 -6.05 18.00 10.70
C ASP A 124 -5.98 19.52 10.43
N CYS A 125 -5.15 20.26 11.16
CA CYS A 125 -4.93 21.70 10.92
C CYS A 125 -4.22 21.94 9.58
N ILE A 126 -3.17 21.18 9.29
CA ILE A 126 -2.43 21.28 8.01
C ILE A 126 -3.36 20.90 6.85
N HIS A 127 -4.14 19.83 7.00
CA HIS A 127 -5.16 19.43 6.04
C HIS A 127 -6.16 20.54 5.77
N TRP A 128 -6.68 21.17 6.84
CA TRP A 128 -7.65 22.25 6.73
C TRP A 128 -7.10 23.46 5.96
N PHE A 129 -5.83 23.81 6.19
CA PHE A 129 -5.16 24.89 5.45
C PHE A 129 -4.91 24.52 3.99
N TYR A 130 -4.31 23.36 3.68
CA TYR A 130 -3.94 23.02 2.30
C TYR A 130 -5.10 22.45 1.46
N ASN A 131 -6.19 22.01 2.10
CA ASN A 131 -7.28 21.27 1.47
C ASN A 131 -6.80 19.95 0.80
N GLU A 132 -5.76 19.32 1.35
CA GLU A 132 -5.10 18.15 0.75
C GLU A 132 -5.70 16.84 1.25
N PRO A 133 -6.44 16.06 0.42
CA PRO A 133 -7.15 14.86 0.87
C PRO A 133 -6.25 13.80 1.49
N SER A 134 -4.96 13.77 1.12
CA SER A 134 -3.97 12.88 1.71
C SER A 134 -3.50 13.30 3.12
N LEU A 135 -4.13 14.31 3.73
CA LEU A 135 -3.94 14.72 5.13
C LEU A 135 -5.20 14.55 6.03
N VAL A 136 -6.34 14.09 5.48
CA VAL A 136 -7.60 13.78 6.21
C VAL A 136 -7.46 12.70 7.30
N LYS A 137 -7.97 12.94 8.51
CA LYS A 137 -8.14 11.96 9.60
C LYS A 137 -8.76 10.64 9.12
N GLY A 138 -8.09 9.52 9.37
CA GLY A 138 -8.62 8.17 9.08
C GLY A 138 -8.10 7.52 7.79
N SER A 139 -7.44 8.28 6.91
CA SER A 139 -6.82 7.75 5.68
C SER A 139 -5.45 7.07 5.89
N TYR A 140 -4.98 6.86 7.14
CA TYR A 140 -3.58 6.48 7.43
C TYR A 140 -3.40 5.20 8.26
N THR A 141 -2.91 4.15 7.61
CA THR A 141 -2.12 3.09 8.27
C THR A 141 -0.71 3.62 8.62
N LEU A 142 -0.31 3.42 9.88
CA LEU A 142 0.77 4.13 10.61
C LEU A 142 2.20 4.10 10.03
N LEU A 143 2.52 3.28 9.02
CA LEU A 143 3.92 3.02 8.60
C LEU A 143 4.38 3.73 7.31
N HIS A 144 3.48 4.34 6.53
CA HIS A 144 3.82 5.17 5.36
C HIS A 144 3.95 6.68 5.70
N ARG A 145 3.79 7.03 6.99
CA ARG A 145 3.35 8.36 7.47
C ARG A 145 4.35 9.50 7.30
N HIS A 146 5.63 9.37 7.66
CA HIS A 146 6.48 10.57 7.74
C HIS A 146 7.16 10.94 6.41
N GLY A 147 7.38 9.96 5.53
CA GLY A 147 8.07 10.19 4.24
C GLY A 147 7.20 10.91 3.20
N GLN A 148 5.90 10.61 3.15
CA GLN A 148 4.98 11.23 2.17
C GLN A 148 4.54 12.63 2.60
N ILE A 149 4.30 12.85 3.90
CA ILE A 149 3.99 14.18 4.45
C ILE A 149 5.20 15.10 4.30
N ALA A 150 6.41 14.61 4.59
CA ALA A 150 7.65 15.32 4.27
C ALA A 150 7.75 15.66 2.78
N ALA A 151 7.52 14.70 1.89
CA ALA A 151 7.59 14.96 0.45
C ALA A 151 6.58 16.01 -0.03
N TYR A 152 5.38 16.07 0.57
CA TYR A 152 4.34 17.02 0.20
C TYR A 152 4.57 18.42 0.79
N LEU A 153 4.96 18.50 2.06
CA LEU A 153 5.21 19.77 2.76
C LEU A 153 6.57 20.41 2.42
N MET A 154 7.42 19.71 1.65
CA MET A 154 8.78 20.16 1.27
C MET A 154 9.01 20.26 -0.25
N ALA A 155 7.99 20.05 -1.09
CA ALA A 155 8.10 20.12 -2.55
C ALA A 155 7.87 21.53 -3.09
#